data_AF-H6QC78-F1
#
_entry.id   AF-H6QC78-F1
#
_cell.length_a   1.000
_cell.length_b   1.000
_cell.length_c   1.000
_cell.angle_alpha   90.00
_cell.angle_beta   90.00
_cell.angle_gamma   90.00
#
_symmetry.space_group_name_H-M   'P 1'
#
loop_
_entity.id
_entity.type
_entity.pdbx_description
1 polymer ?
#
loop_
_entity_poly.entity_id
_entity_poly.type
_entity_poly.pdbx_seq_one_letter_code
_entity_poly.pdbx_strand_id
1 'polypeptide(L)' 'MKEFEKVVELAKKLGAGSVKYVKYSYAPATDTHHVKIFLVKPLEWRVLAELVKELERSYMVKIYVPHAKAIRLDLKKRS' A
#
# COMPACT_ATOMS: atom_id res chain seq x y z
N MET A 1 13.60 -6.14 -4.39
CA MET A 1 13.30 -4.88 -5.12
C MET A 1 12.11 -5.02 -6.06
N LYS A 2 12.07 -5.99 -6.98
CA LYS A 2 11.01 -6.13 -8.01
C LYS A 2 9.56 -6.26 -7.53
N GLU A 3 9.29 -6.86 -6.37
CA GLU A 3 7.91 -7.01 -5.88
C GLU A 3 7.32 -5.69 -5.35
N PHE A 4 8.12 -4.84 -4.72
CA PHE A 4 7.65 -3.57 -4.14
C PHE A 4 7.41 -2.50 -5.20
N GLU A 5 8.22 -2.50 -6.26
CA GLU A 5 7.96 -1.67 -7.43
C GLU A 5 6.59 -1.99 -8.03
N LYS A 6 6.22 -3.28 -8.12
CA LYS A 6 4.88 -3.69 -8.53
C LYS A 6 3.80 -3.19 -7.60
N VAL A 7 4.00 -3.21 -6.28
CA VAL A 7 3.03 -2.65 -5.32
C VAL A 7 2.85 -1.15 -5.52
N VAL A 8 3.94 -0.42 -5.74
CA VAL A 8 3.92 1.03 -6.00
C VAL A 8 3.22 1.33 -7.32
N GLU A 9 3.51 0.57 -8.38
CA GLU A 9 2.84 0.69 -9.68
C GLU A 9 1.36 0.37 -9.57
N LEU A 10 0.99 -0.71 -8.88
CA LEU A 10 -0.40 -1.11 -8.66
C LEU A 10 -1.17 -0.03 -7.89
N ALA A 11 -0.58 0.52 -6.82
CA ALA A 11 -1.18 1.62 -6.07
C ALA A 11 -1.36 2.89 -6.91
N LYS A 12 -0.39 3.24 -7.76
CA LYS A 12 -0.51 4.38 -8.69
C LYS A 12 -1.53 4.14 -9.80
N LYS A 13 -1.61 2.91 -10.32
CA LYS A 13 -2.52 2.52 -11.40
C LYS A 13 -3.97 2.48 -10.92
N LEU A 14 -4.22 1.82 -9.80
CA LEU A 14 -5.55 1.71 -9.21
C LEU A 14 -6.01 3.06 -8.63
N GLY A 15 -5.12 3.77 -7.95
CA GLY A 15 -5.39 5.08 -7.38
C GLY A 15 -5.28 6.25 -8.36
N ALA A 16 -5.50 6.03 -9.66
CA ALA A 16 -5.25 6.99 -10.73
C ALA A 16 -5.78 8.40 -10.41
N GLY A 17 -4.86 9.35 -10.27
CA GLY A 17 -5.16 10.75 -9.95
C GLY A 17 -5.43 11.06 -8.46
N SER A 18 -5.54 10.05 -7.59
CA SER A 18 -5.65 10.22 -6.12
C SER A 18 -4.32 10.08 -5.40
N VAL A 19 -3.35 9.36 -5.96
CA VAL A 19 -2.04 9.15 -5.33
C VAL A 19 -1.04 10.23 -5.73
N LYS A 20 -0.50 10.95 -4.73
CA LYS A 20 0.59 11.92 -4.90
C LYS A 20 1.94 11.22 -5.08
N TYR A 21 2.29 10.38 -4.12
CA TYR A 21 3.51 9.58 -4.11
C TYR A 21 3.37 8.42 -3.12
N VAL A 22 4.25 7.43 -3.23
CA VAL A 22 4.31 6.28 -2.33
C VAL A 22 5.71 6.26 -1.72
N LYS A 23 5.78 6.11 -0.39
CA LYS A 23 7.01 5.80 0.34
C LYS A 23 6.95 4.36 0.79
N TYR A 24 8.07 3.64 0.69
CA TYR A 24 8.19 2.31 1.26
C TYR A 24 9.42 2.22 2.16
N SER A 25 9.33 1.40 3.19
CA SER A 25 10.42 1.11 4.11
C SER A 25 10.28 -0.31 4.64
N TYR A 26 11.39 -0.97 4.91
CA TYR A 26 11.39 -2.30 5.52
C TYR A 26 11.74 -2.19 7.01
N ALA A 27 10.93 -2.82 7.86
CA ALA A 27 11.18 -2.98 9.28
C ALA A 27 11.70 -4.41 9.54
N PRO A 28 13.03 -4.60 9.69
CA PRO A 28 13.62 -5.93 9.87
C PRO A 28 13.20 -6.59 11.19
N ALA A 29 12.97 -5.81 12.24
CA ALA A 29 12.57 -6.32 13.55
C ALA A 29 11.23 -7.08 13.53
N THR A 30 10.33 -6.77 12.61
CA THR A 30 9.01 -7.38 12.50
C THR A 30 8.78 -8.08 11.16
N ASP A 31 9.82 -8.17 10.33
CA ASP A 31 9.77 -8.62 8.94
C ASP A 31 8.57 -8.02 8.17
N THR A 32 8.39 -6.71 8.29
CA THR A 32 7.22 -6.01 7.76
C THR A 32 7.66 -4.91 6.81
N HIS A 33 7.01 -4.85 5.65
CA HIS A 33 7.19 -3.77 4.69
C HIS A 33 6.10 -2.75 4.88
N HIS A 34 6.47 -1.52 5.21
CA HIS A 34 5.55 -0.40 5.31
C HIS A 34 5.46 0.29 3.96
N VAL A 35 4.25 0.37 3.41
CA VAL A 35 3.94 1.11 2.19
C VAL A 35 3.01 2.25 2.55
N LYS A 36 3.53 3.47 2.56
CA LYS A 36 2.77 4.69 2.84
C LYS A 36 2.38 5.39 1.55
N ILE A 37 1.09 5.37 1.25
CA ILE A 37 0.46 5.98 0.09
C ILE A 37 -0.01 7.38 0.51
N PHE A 38 0.55 8.42 -0.11
CA PHE A 38 0.11 9.80 0.10
C PHE A 38 -0.88 10.20 -0.98
N LEU A 39 -1.96 10.84 -0.58
CA LEU A 39 -3.09 11.15 -1.44
C LEU A 39 -3.19 12.66 -1.72
N VAL A 40 -3.52 13.02 -2.96
CA VAL A 40 -3.89 14.40 -3.34
C VAL A 40 -5.39 14.68 -3.14
N LYS A 41 -6.22 13.66 -3.30
CA LYS A 41 -7.67 13.66 -3.06
C LYS A 41 -8.08 12.32 -2.44
N PRO A 42 -9.27 12.20 -1.83
CA PRO A 42 -9.72 10.93 -1.26
C PRO A 42 -9.60 9.77 -2.25
N LEU A 43 -9.19 8.61 -1.73
CA LEU A 43 -9.17 7.36 -2.48
C LEU A 43 -10.50 6.65 -2.25
N GLU A 44 -11.16 6.23 -3.32
CA GLU A 44 -12.38 5.45 -3.19
C GLU A 44 -12.12 4.13 -2.46
N TRP A 45 -13.04 3.76 -1.58
CA TRP A 45 -12.93 2.53 -0.81
C TRP A 45 -12.81 1.29 -1.69
N ARG A 46 -13.54 1.25 -2.82
CA ARG A 46 -13.49 0.14 -3.79
C ARG A 46 -12.08 -0.06 -4.35
N VAL A 47 -11.42 1.03 -4.71
CA VAL A 47 -10.04 1.02 -5.22
C VAL A 47 -9.06 0.51 -4.16
N LEU A 48 -9.22 0.96 -2.91
CA LEU A 48 -8.41 0.46 -1.80
C LEU A 48 -8.64 -1.03 -1.56
N ALA A 49 -9.89 -1.49 -1.63
CA ALA A 49 -10.25 -2.90 -1.44
C ALA A 49 -9.66 -3.80 -2.55
N GLU A 50 -9.66 -3.35 -3.80
CA GLU A 50 -9.01 -4.06 -4.91
C GLU A 50 -7.49 -4.15 -4.73
N LEU A 51 -6.85 -3.03 -4.35
CA LEU A 51 -5.44 -3.00 -4.03
C LEU A 51 -5.09 -4.00 -2.92
N VAL A 52 -5.87 -4.02 -1.84
CA VAL A 52 -5.64 -4.93 -0.71
C VAL A 52 -5.86 -6.38 -1.13
N LYS A 53 -6.92 -6.70 -1.87
CA LYS A 53 -7.17 -8.06 -2.38
C LYS A 53 -6.02 -8.60 -3.23
N GLU A 54 -5.43 -7.78 -4.08
CA GLU A 54 -4.30 -8.21 -4.91
C GLU A 54 -3.06 -8.48 -4.04
N LEU A 55 -2.80 -7.62 -3.05
CA LEU A 55 -1.68 -7.79 -2.12
C LEU A 55 -1.84 -8.99 -1.19
N GLU A 56 -3.08 -9.29 -0.78
CA GLU A 56 -3.41 -10.42 0.09
C GLU A 56 -3.11 -11.79 -0.51
N ARG A 57 -2.89 -11.88 -1.83
CA ARG A 57 -2.43 -13.10 -2.52
C ARG A 57 -1.05 -13.56 -2.05
N SER A 58 -0.17 -12.62 -1.72
CA SER A 58 1.24 -12.91 -1.37
C SER A 58 1.63 -12.40 0.02
N TYR A 59 0.83 -11.50 0.59
CA TYR A 59 1.14 -10.81 1.84
C TYR A 59 -0.05 -10.89 2.82
N MET A 60 0.24 -10.88 4.11
CA MET A 60 -0.70 -10.44 5.11
C MET A 60 -0.67 -8.92 5.16
N VAL A 61 -1.82 -8.28 4.92
CA VAL A 61 -1.94 -6.82 4.80
C VAL A 61 -2.62 -6.28 6.05
N LYS A 62 -2.03 -5.27 6.70
CA LYS A 62 -2.71 -4.44 7.70
C LYS A 62 -2.82 -3.00 7.21
N ILE A 63 -4.00 -2.41 7.33
CA ILE A 63 -4.28 -1.05 6.87
C ILE A 63 -4.30 -0.12 8.07
N TYR A 64 -3.56 0.98 7.97
CA TYR A 64 -3.58 2.08 8.93
C TYR A 64 -3.88 3.38 8.19
N VAL A 65 -4.70 4.24 8.80
CA VAL A 65 -5.00 5.58 8.26
C VAL A 65 -4.39 6.62 9.20
N PRO A 66 -3.09 6.92 9.06
CA PRO A 66 -2.41 7.85 9.97
C PRO A 66 -2.95 9.29 9.90
N HIS A 67 -3.54 9.70 8.77
CA HIS A 67 -4.30 10.94 8.63
C HIS A 67 -5.10 10.93 7.31
N ALA A 68 -6.02 11.88 7.11
CA ALA A 68 -6.94 11.94 5.97
C ALA A 68 -6.30 11.93 4.56
N LYS A 69 -4.99 12.19 4.46
CA LYS A 69 -4.22 12.24 3.20
C LYS A 69 -3.17 11.15 3.08
N ALA A 70 -3.17 10.15 3.97
CA ALA A 70 -2.25 9.04 3.86
C ALA A 70 -2.86 7.74 4.36
N ILE A 71 -2.55 6.67 3.63
CA ILE A 71 -2.87 5.29 3.99
C ILE A 71 -1.54 4.56 4.11
N ARG A 72 -1.34 3.80 5.19
CA ARG A 72 -0.19 2.92 5.36
C ARG A 72 -0.66 1.48 5.28
N LEU A 73 -0.03 0.71 4.40
CA LEU A 73 -0.21 -0.73 4.29
C LEU A 73 1.04 -1.39 4.87
N ASP A 74 0.86 -2.19 5.91
CA ASP A 74 1.90 -3.03 6.47
C ASP A 74 1.78 -4.41 5.84
N LEU A 75 2.78 -4.78 5.05
CA LEU A 75 2.83 -6.02 4.27
C LEU A 75 3.83 -6.97 4.91
N LYS A 76 3.33 -8.10 5.41
CA LYS A 76 4.16 -9.21 5.89
C LYS A 76 4.02 -10.38 4.93
N LYS A 77 5.12 -10.98 4.48
CA LYS A 77 5.03 -12.09 3.51
C LYS A 77 4.27 -13.26 4.14
N ARG A 78 3.33 -13.86 3.40
CA ARG A 78 2.74 -15.14 3.82
C ARG A 78 3.79 -16.22 3.58
N SER A 79 4.17 -16.93 4.64
CA SER A 79 5.02 -18.13 4.57
C SER A 79 4.31 -19.25 3.84
#